data_AF-S8DMU5-F1
#
_entry.id   AF-S8DMU5-F1
#
_cell.length_a   1.000
_cell.length_b   1.000
_cell.length_c   1.000
_cell.angle_alpha   90.00
_cell.angle_beta   90.00
_cell.angle_gamma   90.00
#
_symmetry.space_group_name_H-M   'P 1'
#
loop_
_entity.id
_entity.type
_entity.pdbx_description
1 polymer ?
#
loop_
_entity_poly.entity_id
_entity_poly.type
_entity_poly.pdbx_seq_one_letter_code
_entity_poly.pdbx_strand_id
1 'polypeptide(L)'
;MDSGTRTRIEETVLEILRNSNMDETTEFQIRKSASEVLGMDLSEPPVKMFVRDVVESYLREQRAKAKEEEKQEQEPEPEEEEEEESEKFKADREYDGGGNLIICRLSGKRLVTISDFKGKSYVSIREHYKKDDKELPSSKGISLNHEQWTVLKNNIPAIENAISRLDSR
;
A
#
# COMPACT_ATOMS: atom_id res chain seq x y z
N MET A 1 7.24 -18.10 -9.87
CA MET A 1 8.22 -18.24 -8.77
C MET A 1 7.99 -19.61 -8.15
N ASP A 2 9.03 -20.43 -8.06
CA ASP A 2 8.97 -21.73 -7.41
C ASP A 2 8.82 -21.58 -5.89
N SER A 3 8.39 -22.66 -5.22
CA SER A 3 8.13 -22.65 -3.77
C SER A 3 9.40 -22.39 -2.96
N GLY A 4 10.56 -22.88 -3.39
CA GLY A 4 11.81 -22.73 -2.65
C GLY A 4 12.31 -21.28 -2.64
N THR A 5 12.22 -20.61 -3.78
CA THR A 5 12.53 -19.18 -3.89
C THR A 5 11.60 -18.34 -3.02
N ARG A 6 10.30 -18.66 -2.95
CA ARG A 6 9.35 -17.95 -2.07
C ARG A 6 9.75 -18.05 -0.60
N THR A 7 9.99 -19.26 -0.12
CA THR A 7 10.42 -19.50 1.27
C THR A 7 11.70 -18.74 1.60
N ARG A 8 12.69 -18.77 0.70
CA ARG A 8 13.96 -18.05 0.91
C ARG A 8 13.78 -16.53 1.01
N ILE A 9 12.91 -15.95 0.18
CA ILE A 9 12.57 -14.51 0.24
C ILE A 9 11.89 -14.19 1.56
N GLU A 10 10.89 -14.98 1.94
CA GLU A 10 10.13 -14.80 3.18
C GLU A 10 11.03 -14.85 4.41
N GLU A 11 11.87 -15.88 4.53
CA GLU A 11 12.82 -16.04 5.64
C GLU A 11 13.77 -14.83 5.74
N THR A 12 14.32 -14.38 4.61
CA THR A 12 15.23 -13.24 4.56
C THR A 12 14.53 -11.94 4.96
N VAL A 13 13.31 -11.70 4.46
CA VAL A 13 12.52 -10.52 4.80
C VAL A 13 12.20 -10.50 6.30
N LEU A 14 11.77 -11.63 6.85
CA LEU A 14 11.46 -11.76 8.28
C LEU A 14 12.70 -11.62 9.18
N GLU A 15 13.87 -12.08 8.73
CA GLU A 15 15.13 -11.86 9.44
C GLU A 15 15.51 -10.38 9.47
N ILE A 16 15.40 -9.68 8.34
CA ILE A 16 15.69 -8.24 8.26
C ILE A 16 14.70 -7.46 9.14
N LEU A 17 13.41 -7.78 9.08
CA LEU A 17 12.38 -7.13 9.90
C LEU A 17 12.63 -7.30 11.40
N ARG A 18 13.05 -8.49 11.86
CA ARG A 18 13.38 -8.75 13.26
C ARG A 18 14.59 -7.96 13.77
N ASN A 19 15.53 -7.66 12.89
CA ASN A 19 16.77 -6.93 13.22
C ASN A 19 16.67 -5.42 12.93
N SER A 20 15.56 -4.95 12.39
CA SER A 20 15.36 -3.56 11.99
C SER A 20 14.51 -2.80 13.02
N ASN A 21 14.72 -1.49 13.09
CA ASN A 21 13.80 -0.61 13.81
C ASN A 21 12.50 -0.45 13.02
N MET A 22 11.38 -0.93 13.58
CA MET A 22 10.07 -0.94 12.92
C MET A 22 9.51 0.46 12.65
N ASP A 23 9.92 1.48 13.42
CA ASP A 23 9.43 2.84 13.27
C ASP A 23 10.13 3.63 12.15
N GLU A 24 11.30 3.16 11.72
CA GLU A 24 12.16 3.87 10.77
C GLU A 24 12.29 3.15 9.42
N THR A 25 11.98 1.86 9.37
CA THR A 25 12.17 1.04 8.17
C THR A 25 10.89 0.91 7.34
N THR A 26 11.00 1.26 6.07
CA THR A 26 9.93 1.15 5.07
C THR A 26 10.00 -0.18 4.32
N GLU A 27 8.88 -0.67 3.78
CA GLU A 27 8.85 -1.85 2.89
C GLU A 27 9.91 -1.75 1.79
N PHE A 28 10.08 -0.56 1.20
CA PHE A 28 11.07 -0.32 0.16
C PHE A 28 12.50 -0.61 0.64
N GLN A 29 12.86 -0.18 1.86
CA GLN A 29 14.18 -0.45 2.44
C GLN A 29 14.34 -1.94 2.75
N ILE A 30 13.31 -2.58 3.32
CA ILE A 30 13.33 -4.02 3.63
C ILE A 30 13.53 -4.84 2.34
N ARG A 31 12.75 -4.54 1.30
CA ARG A 31 12.84 -5.20 0.00
C ARG A 31 14.19 -4.95 -0.68
N LYS A 32 14.74 -3.74 -0.56
CA LYS A 32 16.08 -3.42 -1.08
C LYS A 32 17.16 -4.23 -0.36
N SER A 33 17.14 -4.26 0.97
CA SER A 33 18.09 -5.06 1.76
C SER A 33 17.97 -6.55 1.45
N ALA A 34 16.75 -7.09 1.36
CA ALA A 34 16.52 -8.49 1.00
C ALA A 34 17.04 -8.80 -0.42
N SER A 35 16.86 -7.86 -1.37
CA SER A 35 17.39 -7.97 -2.73
C SER A 35 18.93 -8.05 -2.75
N GLU A 36 19.60 -7.21 -1.95
CA GLU A 36 21.06 -7.21 -1.80
C GLU A 36 21.56 -8.52 -1.18
N VAL A 37 20.90 -9.02 -0.13
CA VAL A 37 21.28 -10.28 0.55
C VAL A 37 21.12 -11.49 -0.36
N LEU A 38 20.02 -11.54 -1.12
CA LEU A 38 19.70 -12.67 -1.99
C LEU A 38 20.40 -12.60 -3.36
N GLY A 39 20.96 -11.43 -3.71
CA GLY A 39 21.54 -11.18 -5.03
C GLY A 39 20.50 -11.28 -6.16
N MET A 40 19.23 -10.97 -5.88
CA MET A 40 18.12 -11.07 -6.83
C MET A 40 17.26 -9.81 -6.79
N ASP A 41 16.71 -9.39 -7.94
CA ASP A 41 15.81 -8.24 -7.98
C ASP A 41 14.42 -8.61 -7.45
N LEU A 42 14.02 -7.96 -6.34
CA LEU A 42 12.70 -8.14 -5.73
C LEU A 42 11.70 -7.07 -6.18
N SER A 43 12.08 -6.16 -7.10
CA SER A 43 11.25 -5.04 -7.56
C SER A 43 10.19 -5.43 -8.59
N GLU A 44 10.31 -6.63 -9.16
CA GLU A 44 9.34 -7.17 -10.11
C GLU A 44 7.94 -7.29 -9.46
N PRO A 45 6.85 -6.88 -10.14
CA PRO A 45 5.53 -6.75 -9.52
C PRO A 45 5.05 -7.99 -8.74
N PRO A 46 5.19 -9.24 -9.25
CA PRO A 46 4.77 -10.43 -8.50
C PRO A 46 5.57 -10.64 -7.20
N VAL A 47 6.84 -10.25 -7.18
CA VAL A 47 7.74 -10.41 -6.04
C VAL A 47 7.57 -9.27 -5.05
N LYS A 48 7.43 -8.05 -5.56
CA LYS A 48 7.12 -6.84 -4.79
C LYS A 48 5.83 -7.03 -3.99
N MET A 49 4.77 -7.55 -4.61
CA MET A 49 3.52 -7.84 -3.90
C MET A 49 3.72 -8.87 -2.79
N PHE A 50 4.44 -9.96 -3.07
CA PHE A 50 4.72 -10.98 -2.07
C PHE A 50 5.51 -10.42 -0.87
N VAL A 51 6.54 -9.62 -1.11
CA VAL A 51 7.31 -8.97 -0.03
C VAL A 51 6.43 -8.02 0.78
N ARG A 52 5.57 -7.24 0.11
CA ARG A 52 4.61 -6.35 0.78
C ARG A 52 3.69 -7.15 1.71
N ASP A 53 3.13 -8.26 1.24
CA ASP A 53 2.23 -9.09 2.04
C ASP A 53 2.93 -9.68 3.27
N VAL A 54 4.18 -10.12 3.13
CA VAL A 54 5.00 -10.62 4.27
C VAL A 54 5.26 -9.51 5.28
N VAL A 55 5.64 -8.31 4.82
CA VAL A 55 5.87 -7.15 5.70
C VAL A 55 4.58 -6.74 6.43
N GLU A 56 3.46 -6.61 5.71
CA GLU A 56 2.17 -6.27 6.31
C GLU A 56 1.72 -7.30 7.35
N SER A 57 1.90 -8.59 7.05
CA SER A 57 1.55 -9.67 7.98
C SER A 57 2.38 -9.61 9.26
N TYR A 58 3.69 -9.38 9.13
CA TYR A 58 4.58 -9.22 10.29
C TYR A 58 4.22 -7.99 11.13
N LEU A 59 4.04 -6.82 10.51
CA LEU A 59 3.67 -5.59 11.22
C LEU A 59 2.35 -5.77 11.98
N ARG A 60 1.39 -6.47 11.39
CA ARG A 60 0.12 -6.78 12.04
C ARG A 60 0.28 -7.68 13.25
N GLU A 61 1.05 -8.76 13.13
CA GLU A 61 1.33 -9.66 14.24
C GLU A 61 1.99 -8.92 15.41
N GLN A 62 2.93 -8.03 15.11
CA GLN A 62 3.62 -7.22 16.12
C GLN A 62 2.66 -6.25 16.84
N ARG A 63 1.75 -5.60 16.12
CA ARG A 63 0.69 -4.77 16.72
C ARG A 63 -0.24 -5.58 17.62
N ALA A 64 -0.66 -6.77 17.18
CA ALA A 64 -1.51 -7.64 17.97
C ALA A 64 -0.83 -8.07 19.28
N LYS A 65 0.46 -8.42 19.23
CA LYS A 65 1.26 -8.75 20.43
C LYS A 65 1.40 -7.57 21.38
N ALA A 66 1.69 -6.37 20.87
CA ALA A 66 1.76 -5.16 21.69
C ALA A 66 0.42 -4.89 22.42
N LYS A 67 -0.71 -5.06 21.71
CA LYS A 67 -2.06 -4.95 22.30
C LYS A 67 -2.35 -6.01 23.36
N GLU A 68 -1.84 -7.24 23.21
CA GLU A 68 -1.97 -8.30 24.22
C GLU A 68 -1.13 -8.00 25.48
N GLU A 69 0.04 -7.37 25.32
CA GLU A 69 0.90 -6.95 26.44
C GLU A 69 0.34 -5.73 27.20
N GLU A 70 -0.28 -4.76 26.50
CA GLU A 70 -0.90 -3.57 27.12
C GLU A 70 -2.25 -3.83 27.80
N LYS A 71 -2.96 -4.92 27.45
CA LYS A 71 -4.24 -5.32 28.08
C LYS A 71 -4.15 -5.72 29.55
N GLN A 72 -2.98 -5.66 30.19
CA GLN A 72 -2.82 -5.83 31.64
C GLN A 72 -2.99 -4.53 32.46
N GLU A 73 -3.12 -3.32 31.87
CA GLU A 73 -3.21 -2.09 32.68
C GLU A 73 -4.27 -0.99 32.36
N GLN A 74 -5.10 -1.01 31.29
CA GLN A 74 -6.32 -0.13 31.20
C GLN A 74 -7.26 -0.39 29.99
N GLU A 75 -8.45 0.25 30.02
CA GLU A 75 -9.62 0.15 29.11
C GLU A 75 -9.33 0.43 27.61
N PRO A 76 -10.14 -0.13 26.68
CA PRO A 76 -9.88 -0.07 25.23
C PRO A 76 -10.12 1.31 24.60
N GLU A 77 -9.14 1.79 23.84
CA GLU A 77 -9.20 2.96 22.95
C GLU A 77 -9.73 2.59 21.54
N PRO A 78 -10.15 3.57 20.70
CA PRO A 78 -11.03 3.37 19.53
C PRO A 78 -10.33 2.81 18.27
N GLU A 79 -9.27 2.01 18.42
CA GLU A 79 -8.54 1.40 17.29
C GLU A 79 -9.22 0.14 16.70
N GLU A 80 -10.22 -0.42 17.39
CA GLU A 80 -10.96 -1.60 16.90
C GLU A 80 -11.74 -1.30 15.60
N GLU A 81 -12.16 -0.04 15.38
CA GLU A 81 -12.85 0.37 14.15
C GLU A 81 -11.91 0.40 12.92
N GLU A 82 -10.65 0.79 13.07
CA GLU A 82 -9.67 0.81 11.96
C GLU A 82 -9.27 -0.61 11.53
N GLU A 83 -9.21 -1.56 12.47
CA GLU A 83 -8.89 -2.96 12.17
C GLU A 83 -10.03 -3.69 11.43
N GLU A 84 -11.30 -3.45 11.81
CA GLU A 84 -12.45 -4.00 11.09
C GLU A 84 -12.60 -3.44 9.67
N GLU A 85 -12.27 -2.16 9.45
CA GLU A 85 -12.27 -1.56 8.11
C GLU A 85 -11.14 -2.16 7.25
N SER A 86 -9.97 -2.43 7.83
CA SER A 86 -8.83 -3.07 7.17
C SER A 86 -9.09 -4.53 6.75
N GLU A 87 -9.93 -5.27 7.49
CA GLU A 87 -10.32 -6.65 7.20
C GLU A 87 -11.28 -6.75 6.00
N LYS A 88 -12.23 -5.80 5.87
CA LYS A 88 -13.12 -5.72 4.71
C LYS A 88 -12.38 -5.45 3.38
N PHE A 89 -11.20 -4.81 3.45
CA PHE A 89 -10.34 -4.54 2.29
C PHE A 89 -9.54 -5.76 1.79
N LYS A 90 -9.61 -6.93 2.43
CA LYS A 90 -8.74 -8.09 2.10
C LYS A 90 -9.27 -9.01 1.01
N ALA A 91 -10.58 -9.05 0.79
CA ALA A 91 -11.17 -10.08 -0.07
C ALA A 91 -10.99 -9.82 -1.58
N ASP A 92 -10.62 -8.60 -2.01
CA ASP A 92 -10.58 -8.23 -3.42
C ASP A 92 -9.52 -7.15 -3.74
N ARG A 93 -8.29 -7.33 -3.23
CA ARG A 93 -7.18 -6.40 -3.54
C ARG A 93 -6.76 -6.55 -5.00
N GLU A 94 -7.14 -5.57 -5.82
CA GLU A 94 -6.72 -5.48 -7.22
C GLU A 94 -5.41 -4.69 -7.33
N TYR A 95 -4.49 -5.12 -8.20
CA TYR A 95 -3.21 -4.45 -8.43
C TYR A 95 -3.01 -4.12 -9.91
N ASP A 96 -2.35 -3.00 -10.18
CA ASP A 96 -1.93 -2.65 -11.54
C ASP A 96 -0.71 -3.49 -11.99
N GLY A 97 -0.32 -3.34 -13.25
CA GLY A 97 0.85 -4.00 -13.82
C GLY A 97 2.20 -3.62 -13.19
N GLY A 98 2.23 -2.56 -12.36
CA GLY A 98 3.38 -2.12 -11.56
C GLY A 98 3.33 -2.58 -10.09
N GLY A 99 2.33 -3.39 -9.71
CA GLY A 99 2.13 -3.85 -8.35
C GLY A 99 1.71 -2.74 -7.38
N ASN A 100 1.03 -1.71 -7.88
CA ASN A 100 0.40 -0.68 -7.06
C ASN A 100 -1.03 -1.10 -6.75
N LEU A 101 -1.45 -0.92 -5.49
CA LEU A 101 -2.79 -1.30 -5.03
C LEU A 101 -3.82 -0.37 -5.70
N ILE A 102 -4.81 -0.94 -6.38
CA ILE A 102 -5.93 -0.22 -6.98
C ILE A 102 -7.00 -0.04 -5.90
N ILE A 103 -7.31 1.22 -5.59
CA ILE A 103 -8.33 1.59 -4.60
C ILE A 103 -9.70 1.72 -5.27
N CYS A 104 -9.76 2.37 -6.44
CA CYS A 104 -10.99 2.43 -7.22
C CYS A 104 -10.74 2.73 -8.71
N ARG A 105 -11.72 2.40 -9.54
CA ARG A 105 -11.74 2.68 -10.98
C ARG A 105 -12.66 3.86 -11.25
N LEU A 106 -12.11 5.01 -11.61
CA LEU A 106 -12.88 6.21 -12.00
C LEU A 106 -13.50 6.07 -13.40
N SER A 107 -12.87 5.27 -14.26
CA SER A 107 -13.37 4.87 -15.57
C SER A 107 -12.59 3.64 -16.05
N GLY A 108 -12.94 3.08 -17.21
CA GLY A 108 -12.18 1.96 -17.80
C GLY A 108 -10.69 2.25 -18.09
N LYS A 109 -10.25 3.51 -18.03
CA LYS A 109 -8.83 3.89 -18.22
C LYS A 109 -8.26 4.76 -17.09
N ARG A 110 -9.03 5.10 -16.05
CA ARG A 110 -8.54 5.98 -14.98
C ARG A 110 -8.70 5.29 -13.63
N LEU A 111 -7.60 5.16 -12.92
CA LEU A 111 -7.52 4.45 -11.65
C LEU A 111 -7.07 5.40 -10.54
N VAL A 112 -7.51 5.11 -9.32
CA VAL A 112 -6.89 5.61 -8.09
C VAL A 112 -6.08 4.46 -7.50
N THR A 113 -4.79 4.67 -7.29
CA THR A 113 -3.87 3.65 -6.76
C THR A 113 -3.03 4.17 -5.60
N ILE A 114 -2.62 3.30 -4.68
CA ILE A 114 -1.52 3.59 -3.75
C ILE A 114 -0.21 3.17 -4.42
N SER A 115 0.61 4.17 -4.76
CA SER A 115 1.90 3.98 -5.39
C SER A 115 3.03 4.32 -4.44
N ASP A 116 4.09 3.51 -4.43
CA ASP A 116 5.28 3.74 -3.61
C ASP A 116 6.45 4.19 -4.48
N PHE A 117 7.06 5.32 -4.10
CA PHE A 117 8.27 5.82 -4.75
C PHE A 117 9.31 6.20 -3.70
N LYS A 118 10.45 5.50 -3.72
CA LYS A 118 11.58 5.70 -2.79
C LYS A 118 11.14 5.73 -1.32
N GLY A 119 10.31 4.77 -0.92
CA GLY A 119 9.81 4.64 0.46
C GLY A 119 8.72 5.64 0.84
N LYS A 120 8.23 6.46 -0.09
CA LYS A 120 7.08 7.35 0.14
C LYS A 120 5.86 6.83 -0.60
N SER A 121 4.74 6.74 0.10
CA SER A 121 3.45 6.37 -0.50
C SER A 121 2.70 7.60 -1.00
N TYR A 122 2.01 7.42 -2.11
CA TYR A 122 1.24 8.46 -2.78
C TYR A 122 -0.12 7.94 -3.22
N VAL A 123 -1.14 8.78 -3.11
CA VAL A 123 -2.44 8.57 -3.77
C VAL A 123 -2.30 9.04 -5.22
N SER A 124 -2.23 8.10 -6.17
CA SER A 124 -2.12 8.42 -7.59
C SER A 124 -3.48 8.36 -8.27
N ILE A 125 -3.87 9.46 -8.93
CA ILE A 125 -5.09 9.57 -9.73
C ILE A 125 -4.67 9.74 -11.19
N ARG A 126 -4.77 8.68 -12.00
CA ARG A 126 -4.03 8.59 -13.26
C ARG A 126 -4.70 7.75 -14.35
N GLU A 127 -4.49 8.18 -15.60
CA GLU A 127 -4.85 7.39 -16.79
C GLU A 127 -3.86 6.23 -16.98
N HIS A 128 -4.38 5.04 -17.25
CA HIS A 128 -3.63 3.82 -17.51
C HIS A 128 -3.80 3.37 -18.97
N TYR A 129 -2.76 2.72 -19.49
CA TYR A 129 -2.76 2.09 -20.81
C TYR A 129 -2.52 0.59 -20.66
N LYS A 130 -2.96 -0.20 -21.64
CA LYS A 130 -2.72 -1.64 -21.68
C LYS A 130 -1.49 -1.95 -22.52
N LYS A 131 -0.60 -2.77 -21.98
CA LYS A 131 0.57 -3.32 -22.67
C LYS A 131 0.83 -4.72 -22.14
N ASP A 132 0.95 -5.71 -23.03
CA ASP A 132 1.19 -7.12 -22.66
C ASP A 132 0.20 -7.65 -21.60
N ASP A 133 -1.09 -7.36 -21.79
CA ASP A 133 -2.20 -7.65 -20.85
C ASP A 133 -2.08 -7.04 -19.45
N LYS A 134 -1.14 -6.11 -19.24
CA LYS A 134 -0.95 -5.36 -18.00
C LYS A 134 -1.49 -3.94 -18.14
N GLU A 135 -2.17 -3.45 -17.11
CA GLU A 135 -2.57 -2.04 -16.99
C GLU A 135 -1.42 -1.25 -16.35
N LEU A 136 -0.83 -0.31 -17.08
CA LEU A 136 0.32 0.48 -16.63
C LEU A 136 -0.01 1.97 -16.56
N PRO A 137 0.55 2.70 -15.58
CA PRO A 137 0.30 4.14 -15.43
C PRO A 137 0.90 4.93 -16.60
N SER A 138 0.13 5.86 -17.17
CA SER A 138 0.62 6.81 -18.18
C SER A 138 1.21 8.06 -17.54
N SER A 139 1.71 9.03 -18.32
CA SER A 139 2.14 10.35 -17.80
C SER A 139 0.97 11.27 -17.40
N LYS A 140 -0.27 10.96 -17.80
CA LYS A 140 -1.45 11.80 -17.51
C LYS A 140 -2.08 11.48 -16.15
N GLY A 141 -1.85 12.33 -15.17
CA GLY A 141 -2.39 12.18 -13.82
C GLY A 141 -1.56 12.92 -12.78
N ILE A 142 -1.95 12.79 -11.52
CA ILE A 142 -1.27 13.39 -10.37
C ILE A 142 -1.00 12.33 -9.30
N SER A 143 0.09 12.48 -8.55
CA SER A 143 0.37 11.69 -7.36
C SER A 143 0.46 12.63 -6.17
N LEU A 144 -0.43 12.45 -5.20
CA LEU A 144 -0.54 13.29 -4.01
C LEU A 144 0.15 12.59 -2.85
N ASN A 145 1.02 13.30 -2.14
CA ASN A 145 1.50 12.82 -0.85
C ASN A 145 0.39 12.95 0.21
N HIS A 146 0.65 12.47 1.43
CA HIS A 146 -0.32 12.52 2.52
C HIS A 146 -0.84 13.94 2.81
N GLU A 147 0.05 14.93 2.90
CA GLU A 147 -0.33 16.33 3.16
C GLU A 147 -1.27 16.88 2.08
N GLN A 148 -0.93 16.67 0.82
CA GLN A 148 -1.73 17.12 -0.33
C GLN A 148 -3.08 16.40 -0.40
N TRP A 149 -3.11 15.10 -0.08
CA TRP A 149 -4.35 14.34 0.00
C TRP A 149 -5.26 14.86 1.11
N THR A 150 -4.71 15.14 2.30
CA THR A 150 -5.46 15.72 3.41
C THR A 150 -6.04 17.09 3.05
N VAL A 151 -5.26 17.95 2.38
CA VAL A 151 -5.76 19.23 1.87
C VAL A 151 -6.91 19.01 0.88
N LEU A 152 -6.78 18.08 -0.07
CA LEU A 152 -7.84 17.77 -1.03
C LEU A 152 -9.11 17.27 -0.32
N LYS A 153 -8.97 16.31 0.60
CA LYS A 153 -10.07 15.73 1.38
C LYS A 153 -10.86 16.81 2.13
N ASN A 154 -10.15 17.72 2.81
CA ASN A 154 -10.78 18.82 3.57
C ASN A 154 -11.53 19.81 2.67
N ASN A 155 -11.21 19.87 1.37
CA ASN A 155 -11.87 20.76 0.41
C ASN A 155 -12.95 20.07 -0.42
N ILE A 156 -13.22 18.76 -0.23
CA ILE A 156 -14.29 18.05 -0.94
C ILE A 156 -15.65 18.77 -0.85
N PRO A 157 -16.11 19.26 0.32
CA PRO A 157 -17.41 19.94 0.40
C PRO A 157 -17.49 21.21 -0.47
N ALA A 158 -16.39 21.96 -0.56
CA ALA A 158 -16.32 23.14 -1.41
C ALA A 158 -16.34 22.77 -2.90
N ILE A 159 -15.67 21.66 -3.27
CA ILE A 159 -15.69 21.11 -4.63
C ILE A 159 -17.11 20.66 -5.00
N GLU A 160 -17.80 19.93 -4.13
CA GLU A 160 -19.18 19.49 -4.34
C GLU A 160 -20.14 20.67 -4.51
N ASN A 161 -19.99 21.73 -3.69
CA ASN A 161 -20.77 22.96 -3.85
C ASN A 161 -20.52 23.62 -5.21
N ALA A 162 -19.28 23.62 -5.69
CA ALA A 162 -18.95 24.18 -7.00
C ALA A 162 -19.55 23.34 -8.16
N ILE A 163 -19.51 22.00 -8.07
CA ILE A 163 -20.07 21.08 -9.07
C ILE A 163 -21.58 21.26 -9.20
N SER A 164 -22.32 21.31 -8.08
CA SER A 164 -23.79 21.45 -8.12
C SER A 164 -24.26 22.74 -8.83
N ARG A 165 -23.43 23.79 -8.82
CA ARG A 165 -23.69 25.04 -9.55
C ARG A 165 -23.43 24.94 -11.06
N LEU A 166 -22.58 24.01 -11.49
CA LEU A 166 -22.32 23.75 -12.91
C LEU A 166 -23.47 22.95 -13.53
N ASP A 167 -23.98 21.96 -12.79
CA ASP A 167 -25.06 21.07 -13.26
C ASP A 167 -26.45 21.75 -13.26
N SER A 168 -26.58 22.90 -12.60
CA SER A 168 -27.80 23.71 -12.57
C SER A 168 -27.95 24.64 -13.80
N ARG A 169 -27.12 24.49 -14.84
CA ARG A 169 -27.15 25.25 -16.10
C ARG A 169 -27.57 24.36 -17.26
#